data_AF-A0A0S8AS10-F1
#
_entry.id   AF-A0A0S8AS10-F1
#
_cell.length_a   1.000
_cell.length_b   1.000
_cell.length_c   1.000
_cell.angle_alpha   90.00
_cell.angle_beta   90.00
_cell.angle_gamma   90.00
#
_symmetry.space_group_name_H-M   'P 1'
#
loop_
_entity.id
_entity.type
_entity.pdbx_description
1 polymer ?
#
loop_
_entity_poly.entity_id
_entity_poly.type
_entity_poly.pdbx_seq_one_letter_code
_entity_poly.pdbx_strand_id
1 'polypeptide(L)' 'RQLYPELETVFLVPALHLTYLSSSLVKEIARLSGDVSSFVQPVVERALVARFAS' A
#
# COMPACT_ATOMS: atom_id res chain seq x y z
N ARG A 1 -24.49 -4.30 5.75
CA ARG A 1 -24.91 -5.20 6.86
C ARG A 1 -25.71 -6.43 6.41
N GLN A 2 -25.88 -6.70 5.11
CA GLN A 2 -26.75 -7.79 4.63
C GLN A 2 -26.05 -9.14 4.37
N LEU A 3 -24.71 -9.19 4.31
CA LEU A 3 -23.98 -10.39 3.89
C LEU A 3 -23.58 -11.31 5.05
N TYR A 4 -23.16 -10.78 6.21
CA TYR A 4 -22.75 -11.59 7.36
C TYR A 4 -23.07 -10.86 8.68
N PRO A 5 -24.22 -11.14 9.32
CA PRO A 5 -24.71 -10.38 10.46
C PRO A 5 -23.87 -10.51 11.74
N GLU A 6 -23.13 -11.61 11.88
CA GLU A 6 -22.30 -11.90 13.06
C GLU A 6 -20.91 -11.22 13.01
N LEU A 7 -20.56 -10.60 11.88
CA LEU A 7 -19.26 -9.93 11.74
C LEU A 7 -19.31 -8.52 12.33
N GLU A 8 -18.39 -8.23 13.23
CA GLU A 8 -18.16 -6.89 13.74
C GLU A 8 -16.95 -6.25 13.04
N THR A 9 -17.12 -5.02 12.56
CA THR A 9 -16.04 -4.24 11.95
C THR A 9 -15.48 -3.26 12.96
N VAL A 10 -14.19 -3.41 13.27
CA VAL A 10 -13.44 -2.45 14.09
C VAL A 10 -12.63 -1.55 13.17
N PHE A 11 -12.73 -0.24 13.39
CA PHE A 11 -11.94 0.77 12.68
C PHE A 11 -10.79 1.25 13.56
N LEU A 12 -9.59 1.32 12.99
CA LEU A 12 -8.39 1.84 13.65
C LEU A 12 -7.86 3.02 12.85
N VAL A 13 -7.40 4.04 13.56
CA VAL A 13 -6.74 5.19 12.94
C VAL A 13 -5.28 4.85 12.69
N PRO A 14 -4.75 5.06 11.47
CA PRO A 14 -3.33 4.84 11.22
C PRO A 14 -2.48 5.83 12.03
N ALA A 15 -1.20 5.51 12.22
CA ALA A 15 -0.26 6.49 12.74
C ALA A 15 -0.20 7.72 11.82
N LEU A 16 -0.07 8.92 12.40
CA LEU A 16 -0.17 10.19 11.67
C LEU A 16 0.75 10.30 10.45
N HIS A 17 1.96 9.72 10.54
CA HIS A 17 2.94 9.72 9.46
C HIS A 17 2.53 8.84 8.26
N LEU A 18 1.52 7.98 8.40
CA LEU A 18 1.01 7.10 7.35
C LEU A 18 -0.33 7.57 6.77
N THR A 19 -0.92 8.65 7.27
CA THR A 19 -2.26 9.14 6.89
C THR A 19 -2.41 9.40 5.39
N TYR A 20 -1.32 9.75 4.70
CA TYR A 20 -1.31 10.08 3.27
C TYR A 20 -0.76 8.95 2.38
N LEU A 21 -0.38 7.81 2.96
CA LEU A 21 0.16 6.69 2.20
C LEU A 21 -0.98 5.95 1.48
N SER A 22 -0.93 5.89 0.15
CA SER A 22 -1.87 5.09 -0.65
C SER A 22 -1.13 4.11 -1.56
N SER A 23 -1.68 2.90 -1.70
CA SER A 23 -1.12 1.90 -2.61
C SER A 23 -1.14 2.35 -4.07
N SER A 24 -2.13 3.16 -4.47
CA SER A 24 -2.22 3.69 -5.84
C SER A 24 -1.02 4.59 -6.15
N LEU A 25 -0.70 5.53 -5.25
CA LEU A 25 0.43 6.45 -5.43
C LEU A 25 1.77 5.69 -5.46
N VAL A 26 1.99 4.76 -4.53
CA VAL A 26 3.24 3.95 -4.51
C VAL A 26 3.42 3.16 -5.80
N LYS A 27 2.34 2.54 -6.30
CA LYS A 27 2.39 1.80 -7.58
C LYS A 27 2.62 2.70 -8.79
N GLU A 28 2.15 3.94 -8.76
CA GLU A 28 2.36 4.91 -9.82
C GLU A 28 3.83 5.36 -9.87
N ILE A 29 4.41 5.71 -8.72
CA ILE A 29 5.85 6.06 -8.61
C ILE A 29 6.71 4.90 -9.11
N ALA A 30 6.46 3.67 -8.64
CA ALA A 30 7.23 2.50 -9.05
C ALA A 30 7.12 2.21 -10.56
N ARG A 31 5.93 2.40 -11.16
CA ARG A 31 5.72 2.25 -12.62
C ARG A 31 6.53 3.27 -13.43
N LEU A 32 6.77 4.45 -12.89
CA LEU A 32 7.59 5.51 -13.50
C LEU A 32 9.08 5.37 -13.15
N SER A 33 9.52 4.20 -12.67
CA SER A 33 10.90 3.94 -12.21
C SER A 33 11.38 4.85 -11.07
N GLY A 34 10.45 5.42 -10.29
CA GLY A 34 10.77 6.19 -9.10
C GLY A 34 11.08 5.30 -7.89
N ASP A 35 11.87 5.85 -6.96
CA ASP A 35 12.21 5.19 -5.69
C ASP A 35 11.01 5.20 -4.72
N VAL A 36 10.73 4.03 -4.12
CA VAL A 36 9.65 3.82 -3.14
C VAL A 36 10.15 3.25 -1.81
N SER A 37 11.46 3.11 -1.61
CA SER A 37 12.09 2.50 -0.43
C SER A 37 11.65 3.14 0.91
N SER A 38 11.34 4.43 0.90
CA SER A 38 10.85 5.17 2.08
C SER A 38 9.37 4.91 2.41
N PHE A 39 8.62 4.28 1.51
CA PHE A 39 7.17 4.07 1.66
C PHE A 39 6.80 2.62 1.90
N VAL A 40 7.70 1.67 1.63
CA VAL A 40 7.42 0.24 1.71
C VAL A 40 8.58 -0.54 2.30
N GLN A 41 8.29 -1.74 2.81
CA GLN A 41 9.33 -2.67 3.25
C GLN A 41 10.14 -3.19 2.05
N PRO A 42 11.43 -3.55 2.23
CA PRO A 42 12.31 -3.99 1.13
C PRO A 42 11.75 -5.18 0.31
N VAL A 43 10.96 -6.06 0.95
CA VAL A 43 10.31 -7.18 0.25
C VAL A 43 9.28 -6.71 -0.78
N VAL A 44 8.57 -5.62 -0.48
CA VAL A 44 7.56 -5.03 -1.37
C VAL A 44 8.23 -4.24 -2.48
N GLU A 45 9.28 -3.49 -2.17
CA GLU A 45 10.10 -2.78 -3.17
C GLU A 45 10.61 -3.74 -4.25
N ARG A 46 11.23 -4.86 -3.84
CA ARG A 46 11.71 -5.89 -4.78
C ARG A 46 10.58 -6.46 -5.65
N ALA A 47 9.40 -6.68 -5.07
CA ALA A 47 8.24 -7.16 -5.81
C ALA A 47 7.70 -6.12 -6.81
N LEU A 48 7.73 -4.83 -6.46
CA LEU A 48 7.34 -3.74 -7.35
C LEU A 48 8.32 -3.59 -8.52
N VAL A 49 9.63 -3.66 -8.24
CA VAL A 49 10.68 -3.65 -9.28
C VAL A 49 10.48 -4.83 -10.23
N ALA A 50 10.33 -6.05 -9.72
CA ALA A 50 10.11 -7.23 -10.56
C ALA A 50 8.82 -7.13 -11.41
N ARG A 51 7.78 -6.46 -10.89
CA ARG A 51 6.51 -6.28 -11.59
C ARG A 51 6.57 -5.25 -12.73
N PHE A 52 7.41 -4.23 -12.62
CA PHE A 52 7.44 -3.10 -13.55
C PHE A 52 8.74 -2.99 -14.37
N ALA A 53 9.63 -3.99 -14.33
CA ALA A 53 10.91 -4.04 -15.06
C ALA A 53 10.77 -4.23 -16.59
N SER A 54 9.71 -3.71 -17.21
CA SER A 54 9.41 -3.78 -18.65
C SER A 54 9.86 -2.55 -19.42
#